data_AF-A0A7Z0XZS0-F1
#
_entry.id   AF-A0A7Z0XZS0-F1
#
_cell.length_a   1.000
_cell.length_b   1.000
_cell.length_c   1.000
_cell.angle_alpha   90.00
_cell.angle_beta   90.00
_cell.angle_gamma   90.00
#
_symmetry.space_group_name_H-M   'P 1'
#
loop_
_entity.id
_entity.type
_entity.pdbx_description
1 polymer ?
#
loop_
_entity_poly.entity_id
_entity_poly.type
_entity_poly.pdbx_seq_one_letter_code
_entity_poly.pdbx_strand_id
1 'polypeptide(L)'
;MFFDWLSIEQDFGYQLPIISAVAYQRIHLETGEASALSQPTFQHRGSFCDVVSVSIRGSVLKMSGNPSRWGRLENLFGLPTVDMCVMVFNQILSDLGLPVFTRCTRLMPGQSKENEKAHLFTDGALIKELHITSNKSVGKGNEDDYISGISTQPYRNSVPRLHSNGKSVDWLSKKGNVNLIYPTVYNKSHELELHTLSKVKNKFGSDSKEYNYLLSVIEYCKDNGIVRFEQKLKSRFLQKKSLYYWGLSDYSVLNKLHADFLDLDKKLSVNAMDFETISECLISSGVVDTTRAANTTAMYAIQWFCGRSFDLNKNQVRIHRARLRKIGIDIAQKCNISKFSPVVVKQTREIKVSECIIPQWYIKPSHLRVA
;
A
#
# COMPACT_ATOMS: atom_id res chain seq x y z
N MET A 1 -9.80 8.84 -5.23
CA MET A 1 -8.96 7.83 -5.91
C MET A 1 -8.02 8.54 -6.89
N PHE A 2 -6.76 8.11 -6.96
CA PHE A 2 -5.75 8.55 -7.92
C PHE A 2 -4.93 7.35 -8.40
N PHE A 3 -4.02 7.55 -9.36
CA PHE A 3 -3.25 6.49 -10.00
C PHE A 3 -1.76 6.58 -9.68
N ASP A 4 -1.19 5.55 -9.06
CA ASP A 4 0.21 5.56 -8.61
C ASP A 4 1.18 4.83 -9.53
N TRP A 5 0.71 3.98 -10.41
CA TRP A 5 1.58 3.26 -11.33
C TRP A 5 0.86 3.01 -12.63
N LEU A 6 1.61 3.11 -13.72
CA LEU A 6 1.17 2.78 -15.06
C LEU A 6 2.25 1.94 -15.75
N SER A 7 1.84 0.81 -16.33
CA SER A 7 2.60 0.16 -17.38
C SER A 7 1.75 0.11 -18.64
N ILE A 8 2.31 0.57 -19.76
CA ILE A 8 1.63 0.73 -21.04
C ILE A 8 2.57 0.29 -22.16
N GLU A 9 2.03 -0.31 -23.22
CA GLU A 9 2.79 -0.68 -24.41
C GLU A 9 2.03 -0.35 -25.69
N GLN A 10 2.75 -0.13 -26.78
CA GLN A 10 2.16 0.02 -28.11
C GLN A 10 3.10 -0.56 -29.16
N ASP A 11 2.54 -1.22 -30.16
CA ASP A 11 3.22 -1.62 -31.38
C ASP A 11 3.02 -0.54 -32.45
N PHE A 12 4.10 0.04 -32.95
CA PHE A 12 4.06 1.09 -33.95
C PHE A 12 4.17 0.57 -35.39
N GLY A 13 4.41 -0.73 -35.58
CA GLY A 13 4.53 -1.35 -36.91
C GLY A 13 5.82 -1.02 -37.68
N TYR A 14 6.75 -0.26 -37.10
CA TYR A 14 8.07 0.03 -37.68
C TYR A 14 9.17 -0.05 -36.62
N GLN A 15 10.42 -0.28 -37.04
CA GLN A 15 11.56 -0.35 -36.13
C GLN A 15 11.74 0.99 -35.39
N LEU A 16 11.63 0.96 -34.07
CA LEU A 16 11.78 2.15 -33.23
C LEU A 16 13.26 2.53 -33.04
N PRO A 17 13.54 3.83 -32.80
CA PRO A 17 14.88 4.29 -32.44
C PRO A 17 15.39 3.64 -31.16
N ILE A 18 16.65 3.20 -31.16
CA ILE A 18 17.32 2.69 -29.96
C ILE A 18 17.91 3.88 -29.20
N ILE A 19 17.69 3.91 -27.88
CA ILE A 19 18.17 4.97 -26.98
C ILE A 19 19.27 4.51 -26.03
N SER A 20 19.56 3.21 -25.99
CA SER A 20 20.64 2.64 -25.18
C SER A 20 21.94 2.48 -25.96
N ALA A 21 23.06 2.48 -25.25
CA ALA A 21 24.39 2.23 -25.84
C ALA A 21 24.55 0.81 -26.42
N VAL A 22 23.69 -0.13 -26.04
CA VAL A 22 23.72 -1.53 -26.49
C VAL A 22 22.38 -1.89 -27.10
N ALA A 23 22.43 -2.54 -28.26
CA ALA A 23 21.31 -3.23 -28.89
C ALA A 23 21.72 -4.67 -29.22
N TYR A 24 20.73 -5.55 -29.33
CA TYR A 24 20.95 -6.93 -29.74
C TYR A 24 19.89 -7.36 -30.74
N GLN A 25 20.31 -8.29 -31.60
CA GLN A 25 19.48 -8.92 -32.61
C GLN A 25 19.57 -10.44 -32.41
N ARG A 26 18.44 -11.13 -32.56
CA ARG A 26 18.44 -12.60 -32.56
C ARG A 26 18.47 -13.06 -34.00
N ILE A 27 19.43 -13.92 -34.33
CA ILE A 27 19.55 -14.50 -35.67
C ILE A 27 19.21 -15.98 -35.53
N HIS A 28 18.25 -16.44 -36.34
CA HIS A 28 17.91 -17.85 -36.39
C HIS A 28 18.97 -18.58 -37.21
N LEU A 29 19.73 -19.48 -36.58
CA LEU A 29 20.93 -20.08 -37.20
C LEU A 29 20.61 -20.98 -38.40
N GLU A 30 19.45 -21.62 -38.41
CA GLU A 30 19.05 -22.53 -39.50
C GLU A 30 18.56 -21.78 -40.73
N THR A 31 17.87 -20.65 -40.55
CA THR A 31 17.24 -19.89 -41.66
C THR A 31 18.02 -18.65 -42.06
N GLY A 32 18.94 -18.17 -41.22
CA GLY A 32 19.65 -16.91 -41.41
C GLY A 32 18.81 -15.66 -41.16
N GLU A 33 17.52 -15.81 -40.83
CA GLU A 33 16.62 -14.69 -40.60
C GLU A 33 16.95 -13.96 -39.30
N ALA A 34 17.03 -12.63 -39.39
CA ALA A 34 17.33 -11.78 -38.25
C ALA A 34 16.04 -11.13 -37.70
N SER A 35 15.88 -11.17 -36.37
CA SER A 35 14.78 -10.50 -35.68
C SER A 35 14.93 -8.98 -35.76
N ALA A 36 13.88 -8.24 -35.38
CA ALA A 36 14.01 -6.80 -35.15
C ALA A 36 15.02 -6.47 -34.04
N LEU A 37 15.58 -5.25 -34.07
CA LEU A 37 16.53 -4.78 -33.06
C LEU A 37 15.83 -4.56 -31.72
N SER A 38 16.43 -5.08 -30.66
CA SER A 38 15.96 -4.91 -29.29
C SER A 38 17.03 -4.27 -28.42
N GLN A 39 16.62 -3.60 -27.36
CA GLN A 39 17.54 -3.09 -26.35
C GLN A 39 17.19 -3.60 -24.95
N PRO A 40 18.19 -3.60 -24.04
CA PRO A 40 17.92 -3.68 -22.61
C PRO A 40 16.95 -2.58 -22.16
N THR A 41 16.25 -2.83 -21.06
CA THR A 41 15.39 -1.83 -20.43
C THR A 41 16.22 -0.60 -20.03
N PHE A 42 15.91 0.54 -20.64
CA PHE A 42 16.49 1.82 -20.29
C PHE A 42 15.81 2.39 -19.05
N GLN A 43 16.60 2.81 -18.07
CA GLN A 43 16.11 3.43 -16.84
C GLN A 43 16.29 4.94 -16.93
N HIS A 44 15.22 5.66 -17.24
CA HIS A 44 15.24 7.11 -17.28
C HIS A 44 15.00 7.68 -15.88
N ARG A 45 15.95 8.46 -15.36
CA ARG A 45 15.93 9.00 -13.99
C ARG A 45 15.40 10.43 -13.99
N GLY A 46 14.40 10.69 -13.14
CA GLY A 46 13.87 12.02 -12.88
C GLY A 46 14.65 12.78 -11.80
N SER A 47 14.21 14.00 -11.51
CA SER A 47 14.90 14.95 -10.64
C SER A 47 15.01 14.48 -9.17
N PHE A 48 14.03 13.76 -8.64
CA PHE A 48 13.90 13.47 -7.20
C PHE A 48 13.92 11.97 -6.85
N CYS A 49 14.76 11.19 -7.57
CA CYS A 49 14.91 9.72 -7.45
C CYS A 49 13.79 8.91 -8.11
N ASP A 50 12.99 9.53 -8.97
CA ASP A 50 12.07 8.83 -9.84
C ASP A 50 12.80 8.07 -10.92
N VAL A 51 12.26 6.90 -11.24
CA VAL A 51 12.77 6.09 -12.34
C VAL A 51 11.57 5.56 -13.11
N VAL A 52 11.60 5.77 -14.41
CA VAL A 52 10.69 5.12 -15.35
C VAL A 52 11.52 4.18 -16.23
N SER A 53 10.97 3.00 -16.47
CA SER A 53 11.58 1.97 -17.31
C SER A 53 11.00 2.05 -18.72
N VAL A 54 11.86 2.18 -19.72
CA VAL A 54 11.52 2.17 -21.14
C VAL A 54 12.15 0.94 -21.79
N SER A 55 11.36 0.13 -22.48
CA SER A 55 11.82 -1.06 -23.20
C SER A 55 11.37 -0.97 -24.65
N ILE A 56 12.32 -1.15 -25.57
CA ILE A 56 12.08 -1.13 -27.01
C ILE A 56 12.47 -2.49 -27.59
N ARG A 57 11.54 -3.10 -28.32
CA ARG A 57 11.71 -4.40 -28.98
C ARG A 57 11.13 -4.32 -30.39
N GLY A 58 11.98 -4.07 -31.37
CA GLY A 58 11.56 -3.83 -32.74
C GLY A 58 10.61 -2.64 -32.82
N SER A 59 9.34 -2.93 -33.12
CA SER A 59 8.26 -1.95 -33.20
C SER A 59 7.50 -1.71 -31.90
N VAL A 60 7.76 -2.50 -30.86
CA VAL A 60 7.04 -2.42 -29.59
C VAL A 60 7.78 -1.52 -28.61
N LEU A 61 7.11 -0.45 -28.19
CA LEU A 61 7.51 0.40 -27.09
C LEU A 61 6.73 0.00 -25.84
N LYS A 62 7.42 -0.18 -24.72
CA LYS A 62 6.82 -0.36 -23.41
C LYS A 62 7.41 0.61 -22.40
N MET A 63 6.54 1.27 -21.64
CA MET A 63 6.92 2.15 -20.54
C MET A 63 6.27 1.70 -19.24
N SER A 64 6.98 1.82 -18.12
CA SER A 64 6.48 1.45 -16.79
C SER A 64 7.07 2.36 -15.71
N GLY A 65 6.25 2.82 -14.77
CA GLY A 65 6.70 3.66 -13.67
C GLY A 65 5.55 4.34 -12.92
N ASN A 66 5.92 5.26 -12.02
CA ASN A 66 4.98 6.07 -11.25
C ASN A 66 4.85 7.48 -11.86
N PRO A 67 3.82 7.75 -12.69
CA PRO A 67 3.62 9.08 -13.28
C PRO A 67 3.23 10.13 -12.23
N SER A 68 2.54 9.74 -11.15
CA SER A 68 2.11 10.65 -10.07
C SER A 68 3.26 11.19 -9.22
N ARG A 69 4.36 10.45 -9.16
CA ARG A 69 5.59 10.85 -8.46
C ARG A 69 6.60 11.53 -9.40
N TRP A 70 6.45 11.42 -10.72
CA TRP A 70 7.44 11.93 -11.67
C TRP A 70 7.73 13.42 -11.47
N GLY A 71 9.00 13.75 -11.16
CA GLY A 71 9.41 15.13 -10.91
C GLY A 71 9.05 15.62 -9.51
N ARG A 72 8.79 14.71 -8.56
CA ARG A 72 8.39 15.00 -7.18
C ARG A 72 9.06 14.03 -6.21
N LEU A 73 9.15 14.43 -4.94
CA LEU A 73 9.75 13.59 -3.90
C LEU A 73 8.84 12.44 -3.45
N GLU A 74 7.53 12.65 -3.51
CA GLU A 74 6.52 11.76 -2.96
C GLU A 74 5.20 11.83 -3.73
N ASN A 75 4.33 10.85 -3.48
CA ASN A 75 3.01 10.69 -4.09
C ASN A 75 1.93 10.47 -3.03
N LEU A 76 1.89 11.30 -1.99
CA LEU A 76 0.78 11.35 -1.04
C LEU A 76 -0.52 11.59 -1.81
N PHE A 77 -0.52 12.51 -2.76
CA PHE A 77 -1.59 12.70 -3.73
C PHE A 77 -1.04 12.59 -5.16
N GLY A 78 -1.83 11.98 -6.05
CA GLY A 78 -1.44 11.67 -7.42
C GLY A 78 -2.44 12.17 -8.46
N LEU A 79 -2.20 11.76 -9.70
CA LEU A 79 -2.99 12.11 -10.87
C LEU A 79 -4.35 11.39 -10.82
N PRO A 80 -5.47 12.11 -11.04
CA PRO A 80 -6.81 11.57 -10.88
C PRO A 80 -7.31 10.75 -12.07
N THR A 81 -6.66 10.83 -13.24
CA THR A 81 -7.10 10.11 -14.45
C THR A 81 -5.95 9.35 -15.13
N VAL A 82 -6.32 8.29 -15.84
CA VAL A 82 -5.39 7.52 -16.68
C VAL A 82 -4.83 8.39 -17.81
N ASP A 83 -5.65 9.27 -18.39
CA ASP A 83 -5.22 10.19 -19.45
C ASP A 83 -4.08 11.09 -18.99
N MET A 84 -4.17 11.70 -17.80
CA MET A 84 -3.09 12.52 -17.25
C MET A 84 -1.83 11.70 -17.00
N CYS A 85 -1.95 10.43 -16.59
CA CYS A 85 -0.81 9.53 -16.43
C CYS A 85 -0.11 9.26 -17.77
N VAL A 86 -0.88 9.01 -18.83
CA VAL A 86 -0.32 8.80 -20.18
C VAL A 86 0.28 10.08 -20.74
N MET A 87 -0.30 11.25 -20.47
CA MET A 87 0.29 12.54 -20.86
C MET A 87 1.68 12.76 -20.25
N VAL A 88 1.88 12.43 -18.97
CA VAL A 88 3.21 12.48 -18.34
C VAL A 88 4.19 11.53 -19.04
N PHE A 89 3.77 10.32 -19.38
CA PHE A 89 4.61 9.37 -20.12
C PHE A 89 4.93 9.88 -21.53
N ASN A 90 3.95 10.40 -22.25
CA ASN A 90 4.14 10.96 -23.59
C ASN A 90 5.09 12.16 -23.59
N GLN A 91 5.07 12.99 -22.54
CA GLN A 91 6.05 14.06 -22.39
C GLN A 91 7.47 13.49 -22.27
N ILE A 92 7.67 12.50 -21.40
CA ILE A 92 8.98 11.85 -21.21
C ILE A 92 9.46 11.21 -22.52
N LEU A 93 8.57 10.54 -23.25
CA LEU A 93 8.91 9.93 -24.53
C LEU A 93 9.31 10.97 -25.58
N SER A 94 8.60 12.10 -25.62
CA SER A 94 8.93 13.23 -26.51
C SER A 94 10.31 13.80 -26.18
N ASP A 95 10.61 14.00 -24.90
CA ASP A 95 11.92 14.48 -24.42
C ASP A 95 13.06 13.50 -24.78
N LEU A 96 12.75 12.19 -24.90
CA LEU A 96 13.68 11.14 -25.32
C LEU A 96 13.75 10.95 -26.86
N GLY A 97 12.99 11.72 -27.65
CA GLY A 97 12.93 11.57 -29.11
C GLY A 97 12.23 10.30 -29.58
N LEU A 98 11.35 9.71 -28.76
CA LEU A 98 10.58 8.51 -29.06
C LEU A 98 9.14 8.86 -29.47
N PRO A 99 8.47 8.00 -30.25
CA PRO A 99 7.06 8.20 -30.56
C PRO A 99 6.19 8.10 -29.31
N VAL A 100 5.14 8.91 -29.27
CA VAL A 100 4.19 8.98 -28.15
C VAL A 100 3.09 7.92 -28.28
N PHE A 101 2.54 7.49 -27.15
CA PHE A 101 1.39 6.59 -27.13
C PHE A 101 0.14 7.28 -27.71
N THR A 102 -0.63 6.54 -28.51
CA THR A 102 -1.91 6.98 -29.08
C THR A 102 -3.08 6.22 -28.50
N ARG A 103 -4.26 6.86 -28.47
CA ARG A 103 -5.50 6.22 -28.04
C ARG A 103 -5.89 5.12 -29.03
N CYS A 104 -6.35 4.00 -28.52
CA CYS A 104 -7.09 3.01 -29.29
C CYS A 104 -8.36 3.67 -29.83
N THR A 105 -8.61 3.51 -31.13
CA THR A 105 -9.86 3.97 -31.76
C THR A 105 -10.68 2.80 -32.29
N ARG A 106 -10.02 1.70 -32.66
CA ARG A 106 -10.67 0.53 -33.24
C ARG A 106 -10.08 -0.78 -32.72
N LEU A 107 -10.93 -1.81 -32.75
CA LEU A 107 -10.55 -3.19 -32.51
C LEU A 107 -10.73 -3.97 -33.80
N MET A 108 -9.70 -4.69 -34.22
CA MET A 108 -9.68 -5.44 -35.47
C MET A 108 -9.45 -6.93 -35.17
N PRO A 109 -10.22 -7.86 -35.77
CA PRO A 109 -9.95 -9.28 -35.64
C PRO A 109 -8.65 -9.62 -36.38
N GLY A 110 -7.75 -10.32 -35.67
CA GLY A 110 -6.57 -10.92 -36.26
C GLY A 110 -6.85 -12.26 -36.91
N GLN A 111 -5.84 -12.79 -37.59
CA GLN A 111 -5.89 -14.17 -38.09
C GLN A 111 -5.75 -15.15 -36.92
N SER A 112 -6.62 -16.17 -36.88
CA SER A 112 -6.52 -17.32 -35.99
C SER A 112 -6.68 -18.60 -36.77
N LYS A 113 -6.20 -19.72 -36.20
CA LYS A 113 -6.41 -21.06 -36.77
C LYS A 113 -7.90 -21.42 -36.73
N GLU A 114 -8.30 -22.39 -37.55
CA GLU A 114 -9.69 -22.73 -37.87
C GLU A 114 -10.58 -23.17 -36.67
N ASN A 115 -10.07 -23.23 -35.44
CA ASN A 115 -10.85 -23.51 -34.23
C ASN A 115 -10.45 -22.63 -33.02
N GLU A 116 -9.72 -21.54 -33.26
CA GLU A 116 -9.29 -20.62 -32.22
C GLU A 116 -10.02 -19.28 -32.34
N LYS A 117 -10.41 -18.69 -31.20
CA LYS A 117 -10.96 -17.33 -31.18
C LYS A 117 -9.92 -16.36 -31.72
N ALA A 118 -10.31 -15.58 -32.73
CA ALA A 118 -9.48 -14.51 -33.28
C ALA A 118 -9.03 -13.56 -32.18
N HIS A 119 -7.72 -13.35 -32.07
CA HIS A 119 -7.16 -12.33 -31.20
C HIS A 119 -7.52 -10.94 -31.75
N LEU A 120 -7.94 -10.04 -30.88
CA LEU A 120 -8.21 -8.65 -31.27
C LEU A 120 -6.91 -7.84 -31.24
N PHE A 121 -6.66 -7.13 -32.33
CA PHE A 121 -5.61 -6.13 -32.46
C PHE A 121 -6.22 -4.73 -32.35
N THR A 122 -5.38 -3.75 -32.01
CA THR A 122 -5.79 -2.34 -31.91
C THR A 122 -4.70 -1.44 -32.49
N ASP A 123 -5.09 -0.23 -32.83
CA ASP A 123 -4.26 0.82 -33.42
C ASP A 123 -3.59 1.74 -32.38
N GLY A 124 -3.80 1.48 -31.09
CA GLY A 124 -3.31 2.32 -30.00
C GLY A 124 -2.70 1.55 -28.84
N ALA A 125 -2.45 2.27 -27.76
CA ALA A 125 -1.69 1.76 -26.63
C ALA A 125 -2.52 0.88 -25.67
N LEU A 126 -1.86 -0.15 -25.17
CA LEU A 126 -2.41 -1.15 -24.27
C LEU A 126 -1.86 -1.00 -22.85
N ILE A 127 -2.74 -0.80 -21.88
CA ILE A 127 -2.38 -0.76 -20.45
C ILE A 127 -2.16 -2.18 -19.93
N LYS A 128 -0.98 -2.43 -19.38
CA LYS A 128 -0.57 -3.70 -18.80
C LYS A 128 -0.63 -3.73 -17.28
N GLU A 129 -0.54 -2.58 -16.64
CA GLU A 129 -0.65 -2.49 -15.19
C GLU A 129 -1.13 -1.11 -14.79
N LEU A 130 -2.00 -1.06 -13.78
CA LEU A 130 -2.54 0.18 -13.25
C LEU A 130 -2.70 0.05 -11.74
N HIS A 131 -2.21 1.00 -10.95
CA HIS A 131 -2.43 1.01 -9.50
C HIS A 131 -3.42 2.10 -9.15
N ILE A 132 -4.50 1.74 -8.45
CA ILE A 132 -5.49 2.68 -7.93
C ILE A 132 -5.30 2.86 -6.43
N THR A 133 -5.30 4.11 -5.98
CA THR A 133 -4.94 4.48 -4.62
C THR A 133 -5.91 5.50 -4.03
N SER A 134 -6.18 5.38 -2.73
CA SER A 134 -6.77 6.45 -1.90
C SER A 134 -6.14 6.45 -0.52
N ASN A 135 -6.22 7.59 0.18
CA ASN A 135 -5.77 7.71 1.56
C ASN A 135 -6.99 7.93 2.46
N LYS A 136 -6.96 7.32 3.65
CA LYS A 136 -7.88 7.59 4.76
C LYS A 136 -7.11 8.21 5.92
N SER A 137 -7.79 9.08 6.66
CA SER A 137 -7.31 9.67 7.91
C SER A 137 -7.99 8.95 9.06
N VAL A 138 -7.21 8.37 9.97
CA VAL A 138 -7.73 7.62 11.13
C VAL A 138 -7.36 8.27 12.47
N GLY A 139 -6.71 9.42 12.43
CA GLY A 139 -6.22 10.14 13.60
C GLY A 139 -4.87 9.62 14.10
N LYS A 140 -4.12 10.53 14.73
CA LYS A 140 -2.75 10.28 15.22
C LYS A 140 -2.66 9.04 16.10
N GLY A 141 -1.78 8.11 15.71
CA GLY A 141 -1.45 6.92 16.50
C GLY A 141 -2.48 5.78 16.39
N ASN A 142 -3.46 5.88 15.50
CA ASN A 142 -4.47 4.83 15.28
C ASN A 142 -4.19 3.98 14.02
N GLU A 143 -3.16 4.30 13.23
CA GLU A 143 -2.92 3.69 11.92
C GLU A 143 -2.72 2.18 12.01
N ASP A 144 -1.89 1.74 12.95
CA ASP A 144 -1.52 0.32 13.08
C ASP A 144 -2.66 -0.51 13.67
N ASP A 145 -3.41 0.05 14.63
CA ASP A 145 -4.61 -0.57 15.18
C ASP A 145 -5.69 -0.70 14.10
N TYR A 146 -5.85 0.33 13.28
CA TYR A 146 -6.78 0.32 12.16
C TYR A 146 -6.41 -0.73 11.11
N ILE A 147 -5.13 -0.82 10.75
CA ILE A 147 -4.60 -1.84 9.82
C ILE A 147 -4.80 -3.24 10.40
N SER A 148 -4.54 -3.42 11.70
CA SER A 148 -4.75 -4.69 12.41
C SER A 148 -6.22 -5.08 12.41
N GLY A 149 -7.14 -4.14 12.70
CA GLY A 149 -8.57 -4.37 12.62
C GLY A 149 -9.03 -4.78 11.23
N ILE A 150 -8.58 -4.08 10.18
CA ILE A 150 -8.87 -4.42 8.79
C ILE A 150 -8.33 -5.79 8.40
N SER A 151 -7.19 -6.20 8.96
CA SER A 151 -6.60 -7.51 8.67
C SER A 151 -7.43 -8.71 9.15
N THR A 152 -8.53 -8.47 9.87
CA THR A 152 -9.51 -9.51 10.21
C THR A 152 -10.55 -9.76 9.10
N GLN A 153 -10.63 -8.87 8.11
CA GLN A 153 -11.68 -8.90 7.09
C GLN A 153 -11.19 -9.53 5.78
N PRO A 154 -11.94 -10.50 5.21
CA PRO A 154 -11.66 -10.97 3.87
C PRO A 154 -12.02 -9.91 2.84
N TYR A 155 -11.29 -9.90 1.73
CA TYR A 155 -11.63 -9.07 0.57
C TYR A 155 -11.82 -9.95 -0.66
N ARG A 156 -13.05 -9.97 -1.17
CA ARG A 156 -13.47 -10.85 -2.28
C ARG A 156 -13.14 -12.31 -1.94
N ASN A 157 -12.34 -12.99 -2.77
CA ASN A 157 -11.93 -14.38 -2.56
C ASN A 157 -10.53 -14.51 -1.93
N SER A 158 -10.00 -13.42 -1.37
CA SER A 158 -8.66 -13.34 -0.82
C SER A 158 -8.67 -13.22 0.70
N VAL A 159 -7.66 -13.83 1.31
CA VAL A 159 -7.43 -13.87 2.75
C VAL A 159 -6.44 -12.76 3.13
N PRO A 160 -6.71 -11.98 4.19
CA PRO A 160 -5.79 -10.97 4.67
C PRO A 160 -4.53 -11.62 5.27
N ARG A 161 -3.40 -10.95 5.11
CA ARG A 161 -2.12 -11.29 5.74
C ARG A 161 -1.51 -10.01 6.28
N LEU A 162 -1.58 -9.86 7.60
CA LEU A 162 -0.88 -8.80 8.32
C LEU A 162 0.62 -9.07 8.27
N HIS A 163 1.41 -8.07 7.92
CA HIS A 163 2.86 -8.18 7.93
C HIS A 163 3.38 -8.24 9.36
N SER A 164 4.56 -8.87 9.55
CA SER A 164 5.15 -9.07 10.88
C SER A 164 5.41 -7.80 11.68
N ASN A 165 5.61 -6.66 11.00
CA ASN A 165 5.78 -5.36 11.62
C ASN A 165 4.46 -4.65 11.98
N GLY A 166 3.30 -5.22 11.61
CA GLY A 166 1.97 -4.62 11.86
C GLY A 166 1.66 -3.36 11.03
N LYS A 167 2.57 -2.91 10.16
CA LYS A 167 2.44 -1.63 9.43
C LYS A 167 1.71 -1.73 8.10
N SER A 168 1.47 -2.95 7.64
CA SER A 168 0.83 -3.24 6.35
C SER A 168 0.05 -4.54 6.40
N VAL A 169 -1.03 -4.61 5.63
CA VAL A 169 -1.79 -5.82 5.35
C VAL A 169 -1.98 -5.97 3.85
N ASP A 170 -1.82 -7.18 3.33
CA ASP A 170 -2.14 -7.53 1.95
C ASP A 170 -3.17 -8.66 1.86
N TRP A 171 -3.84 -8.78 0.70
CA TRP A 171 -4.83 -9.84 0.48
C TRP A 171 -4.37 -10.78 -0.63
N LEU A 172 -4.20 -12.04 -0.25
CA LEU A 172 -3.68 -13.08 -1.13
C LEU A 172 -4.71 -14.19 -1.34
N SER A 173 -4.57 -14.97 -2.41
CA SER A 173 -5.30 -16.24 -2.47
C SER A 173 -4.86 -17.18 -1.35
N LYS A 174 -5.65 -18.21 -1.04
CA LYS A 174 -5.29 -19.26 -0.07
C LYS A 174 -3.92 -19.91 -0.31
N LYS A 175 -3.43 -19.87 -1.56
CA LYS A 175 -2.12 -20.39 -1.98
C LYS A 175 -1.01 -19.32 -2.01
N GLY A 176 -1.28 -18.09 -1.55
CA GLY A 176 -0.33 -16.97 -1.59
C GLY A 176 -0.22 -16.26 -2.95
N ASN A 177 -0.96 -16.69 -3.97
CA ASN A 177 -0.88 -16.11 -5.31
C ASN A 177 -1.68 -14.82 -5.48
N VAL A 178 -1.21 -13.98 -6.41
CA VAL A 178 -1.77 -12.67 -6.75
C VAL A 178 -1.81 -12.47 -8.26
N ASN A 179 -2.79 -13.06 -8.94
CA ASN A 179 -2.80 -13.08 -10.41
C ASN A 179 -3.57 -11.93 -11.06
N LEU A 180 -4.56 -11.36 -10.36
CA LEU A 180 -5.47 -10.37 -10.92
C LEU A 180 -5.30 -9.01 -10.27
N ILE A 181 -5.50 -8.95 -8.95
CA ILE A 181 -5.41 -7.72 -8.17
C ILE A 181 -4.54 -8.01 -6.96
N TYR A 182 -3.66 -7.08 -6.61
CA TYR A 182 -2.94 -7.05 -5.34
C TYR A 182 -3.44 -5.89 -4.47
N PRO A 183 -4.39 -6.13 -3.55
CA PRO A 183 -4.84 -5.13 -2.59
C PRO A 183 -3.85 -5.07 -1.41
N THR A 184 -3.51 -3.85 -1.01
CA THR A 184 -2.65 -3.57 0.14
C THR A 184 -3.16 -2.35 0.88
N VAL A 185 -3.12 -2.42 2.21
CA VAL A 185 -3.34 -1.27 3.09
C VAL A 185 -2.11 -1.08 3.96
N TYR A 186 -1.59 0.15 4.07
CA TYR A 186 -0.36 0.40 4.83
C TYR A 186 -0.29 1.79 5.45
N ASN A 187 0.52 1.91 6.50
CA ASN A 187 0.83 3.17 7.16
C ASN A 187 1.75 4.02 6.27
N LYS A 188 1.24 5.14 5.75
CA LYS A 188 1.95 5.92 4.73
C LYS A 188 3.14 6.68 5.30
N SER A 189 3.06 7.14 6.55
CA SER A 189 4.19 7.84 7.20
C SER A 189 5.40 6.91 7.33
N HIS A 190 5.17 5.69 7.82
CA HIS A 190 6.19 4.66 7.97
C HIS A 190 6.82 4.26 6.63
N GLU A 191 6.01 4.13 5.56
CA GLU A 191 6.50 3.83 4.22
C GLU A 191 7.44 4.92 3.69
N LEU A 192 7.08 6.20 3.86
CA LEU A 192 7.90 7.34 3.44
C LEU A 192 9.23 7.40 4.20
N GLU A 193 9.21 7.18 5.51
CA GLU A 193 10.42 7.13 6.35
C GLU A 193 11.37 6.01 5.90
N LEU A 194 10.83 4.81 5.68
CA LEU A 194 11.64 3.64 5.36
C LEU A 194 12.24 3.70 3.95
N HIS A 195 11.44 4.11 2.95
CA HIS A 195 11.81 3.94 1.54
C HIS A 195 12.21 5.23 0.81
N THR A 196 11.78 6.39 1.31
CA THR A 196 11.96 7.68 0.62
C THR A 196 12.91 8.60 1.37
N LEU A 197 12.73 8.74 2.68
CA LEU A 197 13.51 9.67 3.51
C LEU A 197 15.01 9.42 3.44
N SER A 198 15.44 8.16 3.58
CA SER A 198 16.85 7.77 3.47
C SER A 198 17.44 8.10 2.09
N LYS A 199 16.67 7.93 1.01
CA LYS A 199 17.14 8.22 -0.36
C LYS A 199 17.28 9.72 -0.59
N VAL A 200 16.33 10.51 -0.11
CA VAL A 200 16.35 11.97 -0.22
C VAL A 200 17.47 12.55 0.63
N LYS A 201 17.65 12.07 1.86
CA LYS A 201 18.77 12.43 2.73
C LYS A 201 20.12 12.18 2.06
N ASN A 202 20.29 10.99 1.47
CA ASN A 202 21.55 10.64 0.81
C ASN A 202 21.81 11.46 -0.47
N LYS A 203 20.76 11.89 -1.18
CA LYS A 203 20.90 12.63 -2.45
C LYS A 203 21.06 14.13 -2.26
N PHE A 204 20.30 14.74 -1.35
CA PHE A 204 20.19 16.19 -1.20
C PHE A 204 20.78 16.70 0.12
N GLY A 205 20.99 15.84 1.11
CA GLY A 205 21.46 16.22 2.45
C GLY A 205 20.32 16.55 3.42
N SER A 206 20.63 16.51 4.72
CA SER A 206 19.65 16.70 5.82
C SER A 206 19.10 18.12 5.93
N ASP A 207 19.84 19.13 5.47
CA ASP A 207 19.43 20.53 5.58
C ASP A 207 18.76 21.05 4.29
N SER A 208 18.54 20.17 3.31
CA SER A 208 17.95 20.53 2.02
C SER A 208 16.47 20.89 2.11
N LYS A 209 16.01 21.75 1.19
CA LYS A 209 14.59 22.10 1.07
C LYS A 209 13.74 20.86 0.80
N GLU A 210 14.26 19.94 -0.01
CA GLU A 210 13.65 18.66 -0.35
C GLU A 210 13.44 17.77 0.88
N TYR A 211 14.47 17.66 1.72
CA TYR A 211 14.40 16.87 2.95
C TYR A 211 13.38 17.47 3.93
N ASN A 212 13.43 18.78 4.15
CA ASN A 212 12.50 19.49 5.03
C ASN A 212 11.05 19.43 4.53
N TYR A 213 10.83 19.50 3.22
CA TYR A 213 9.51 19.29 2.62
C TYR A 213 9.01 17.86 2.89
N LEU A 214 9.85 16.85 2.65
CA LEU A 214 9.46 15.46 2.89
C LEU A 214 9.16 15.18 4.37
N LEU A 215 9.91 15.77 5.30
CA LEU A 215 9.61 15.72 6.73
C LEU A 215 8.24 16.34 7.04
N SER A 216 7.91 17.48 6.42
CA SER A 216 6.59 18.12 6.57
C SER A 216 5.46 17.21 6.10
N VAL A 217 5.66 16.44 5.01
CA VAL A 217 4.71 15.43 4.52
C VAL A 217 4.60 14.24 5.48
N ILE A 218 5.71 13.77 6.03
CA ILE A 218 5.71 12.67 7.00
C ILE A 218 4.96 13.08 8.27
N GLU A 219 5.23 14.26 8.81
CA GLU A 219 4.56 14.75 10.02
C GLU A 219 3.06 14.95 9.79
N TYR A 220 2.68 15.51 8.63
CA TYR A 220 1.29 15.56 8.21
C TYR A 220 0.63 14.17 8.19
N CYS A 221 1.35 13.15 7.70
CA CYS A 221 0.84 11.79 7.67
C CYS A 221 0.67 11.20 9.07
N LYS A 222 1.57 11.50 10.01
CA LYS A 222 1.49 11.04 11.42
C LYS A 222 0.36 11.74 12.16
N ASP A 223 0.25 13.06 12.04
CA ASP A 223 -0.74 13.86 12.76
C ASP A 223 -2.17 13.51 12.37
N ASN A 224 -2.39 13.16 11.10
CA ASN A 224 -3.71 12.75 10.60
C ASN A 224 -3.91 11.22 10.66
N GLY A 225 -2.88 10.45 11.00
CA GLY A 225 -2.92 9.00 10.92
C GLY A 225 -3.27 8.50 9.52
N ILE A 226 -2.41 8.75 8.55
CA ILE A 226 -2.70 8.44 7.14
C ILE A 226 -2.43 6.98 6.82
N VAL A 227 -3.51 6.29 6.46
CA VAL A 227 -3.49 4.91 5.96
C VAL A 227 -3.83 4.89 4.48
N ARG A 228 -2.98 4.25 3.68
CA ARG A 228 -3.14 4.15 2.24
C ARG A 228 -3.79 2.85 1.83
N PHE A 229 -4.81 2.94 0.99
CA PHE A 229 -5.46 1.82 0.30
C PHE A 229 -4.99 1.80 -1.13
N GLU A 230 -4.24 0.77 -1.53
CA GLU A 230 -3.68 0.62 -2.86
C GLU A 230 -4.11 -0.72 -3.46
N GLN A 231 -4.51 -0.73 -4.74
CA GLN A 231 -4.80 -1.95 -5.47
C GLN A 231 -4.03 -1.99 -6.78
N LYS A 232 -3.10 -2.95 -6.91
CA LYS A 232 -2.34 -3.17 -8.14
C LYS A 232 -3.13 -4.05 -9.10
N LEU A 233 -3.67 -3.46 -10.16
CA LEU A 233 -4.44 -4.14 -11.20
C LEU A 233 -3.49 -4.69 -12.25
N LYS A 234 -3.32 -6.01 -12.29
CA LYS A 234 -2.40 -6.68 -13.21
C LYS A 234 -3.01 -6.84 -14.61
N SER A 235 -2.16 -7.04 -15.61
CA SER A 235 -2.54 -7.20 -17.02
C SER A 235 -3.69 -8.18 -17.24
N ARG A 236 -3.67 -9.34 -16.55
CA ARG A 236 -4.74 -10.35 -16.67
C ARG A 236 -6.09 -9.84 -16.18
N PHE A 237 -6.12 -9.02 -15.13
CA PHE A 237 -7.36 -8.41 -14.65
C PHE A 237 -7.89 -7.39 -15.66
N LEU A 238 -7.01 -6.52 -16.15
CA LEU A 238 -7.37 -5.50 -17.14
C LEU A 238 -7.90 -6.14 -18.43
N GLN A 239 -7.25 -7.22 -18.91
CA GLN A 239 -7.72 -8.01 -20.05
C GLN A 239 -9.09 -8.64 -19.80
N LYS A 240 -9.28 -9.31 -18.66
CA LYS A 240 -10.55 -9.94 -18.30
C LYS A 240 -11.71 -8.93 -18.21
N LYS A 241 -11.41 -7.67 -17.90
CA LYS A 241 -12.39 -6.58 -17.78
C LYS A 241 -12.43 -5.65 -18.99
N SER A 242 -11.68 -5.93 -20.05
CA SER A 242 -11.54 -5.06 -21.23
C SER A 242 -11.14 -3.61 -20.89
N LEU A 243 -10.34 -3.44 -19.82
CA LEU A 243 -9.86 -2.15 -19.31
C LEU A 243 -8.45 -1.78 -19.81
N TYR A 244 -7.90 -2.57 -20.74
CA TYR A 244 -6.54 -2.41 -21.22
C TYR A 244 -6.43 -1.60 -22.51
N TYR A 245 -7.52 -1.22 -23.18
CA TYR A 245 -7.50 -0.43 -24.40
C TYR A 245 -7.59 1.06 -24.07
N TRP A 246 -6.44 1.73 -23.94
CA TRP A 246 -6.45 3.14 -23.58
C TRP A 246 -7.17 3.96 -24.66
N GLY A 247 -8.21 4.70 -24.28
CA GLY A 247 -9.05 5.47 -25.21
C GLY A 247 -10.42 4.82 -25.50
N LEU A 248 -10.55 3.50 -25.40
CA LEU A 248 -11.83 2.78 -25.55
C LEU A 248 -12.38 2.26 -24.21
N SER A 249 -11.50 2.02 -23.23
CA SER A 249 -11.89 1.49 -21.93
C SER A 249 -12.55 2.56 -21.04
N ASP A 250 -13.68 2.20 -20.42
CA ASP A 250 -14.31 3.02 -19.37
C ASP A 250 -13.70 2.71 -17.98
N TYR A 251 -12.88 3.64 -17.48
CA TYR A 251 -12.24 3.52 -16.17
C TYR A 251 -13.16 3.87 -15.00
N SER A 252 -14.39 4.38 -15.23
CA SER A 252 -15.33 4.72 -14.16
C SER A 252 -15.69 3.50 -13.29
N VAL A 253 -15.67 2.30 -13.89
CA VAL A 253 -15.91 1.01 -13.22
C VAL A 253 -14.89 0.75 -12.10
N LEU A 254 -13.70 1.34 -12.18
CA LEU A 254 -12.68 1.23 -11.13
C LEU A 254 -13.09 1.95 -9.84
N ASN A 255 -13.91 3.00 -9.91
CA ASN A 255 -14.41 3.70 -8.72
C ASN A 255 -15.22 2.75 -7.84
N LYS A 256 -16.09 1.92 -8.45
CA LYS A 256 -16.88 0.93 -7.71
C LYS A 256 -15.98 -0.14 -7.09
N LEU A 257 -15.05 -0.69 -7.88
CA LEU A 257 -14.08 -1.68 -7.40
C LEU A 257 -13.29 -1.17 -6.18
N HIS A 258 -12.89 0.10 -6.22
CA HIS A 258 -12.13 0.74 -5.16
C HIS A 258 -12.99 1.08 -3.94
N ALA A 259 -14.21 1.58 -4.16
CA ALA A 259 -15.17 1.85 -3.08
C ALA A 259 -15.46 0.58 -2.28
N ASP A 260 -15.67 -0.57 -2.94
CA ASP A 260 -15.85 -1.87 -2.29
C ASP A 260 -14.65 -2.27 -1.41
N PHE A 261 -13.43 -1.80 -1.75
CA PHE A 261 -12.22 -2.03 -0.96
C PHE A 261 -12.09 -1.05 0.20
N LEU A 262 -12.43 0.22 -0.02
CA LEU A 262 -12.46 1.23 1.04
C LEU A 262 -13.49 0.86 2.11
N ASP A 263 -14.64 0.30 1.73
CA ASP A 263 -15.74 -0.05 2.62
C ASP A 263 -15.50 -1.31 3.48
N LEU A 264 -14.29 -1.87 3.46
CA LEU A 264 -13.90 -2.95 4.38
C LEU A 264 -14.03 -2.55 5.84
N ASP A 265 -13.78 -1.28 6.16
CA ASP A 265 -13.93 -0.76 7.52
C ASP A 265 -15.38 -0.51 7.91
N LYS A 266 -16.30 -0.20 6.99
CA LYS A 266 -17.73 -0.02 7.33
C LYS A 266 -18.38 -1.27 7.94
N LYS A 267 -17.80 -2.45 7.66
CA LYS A 267 -18.25 -3.73 8.23
C LYS A 267 -17.71 -3.99 9.65
N LEU A 268 -16.80 -3.15 10.12
CA LEU A 268 -16.11 -3.30 11.39
C LEU A 268 -16.22 -1.99 12.20
N SER A 269 -16.80 -2.02 13.39
CA SER A 269 -16.51 -0.95 14.36
C SER A 269 -15.07 -1.14 14.83
N VAL A 270 -14.12 -0.50 14.14
CA VAL A 270 -12.71 -0.59 14.49
C VAL A 270 -12.49 0.23 15.76
N ASN A 271 -12.21 -0.46 16.86
CA ASN A 271 -11.86 0.16 18.13
C ASN A 271 -10.35 0.06 18.34
N ALA A 272 -9.72 1.18 18.69
CA ALA A 272 -8.41 1.15 19.33
C ALA A 272 -8.64 0.91 20.82
N MET A 273 -7.90 -0.04 21.39
CA MET A 273 -7.94 -0.37 22.80
C MET A 273 -6.59 -0.08 23.41
N ASP A 274 -6.56 0.85 24.35
CA ASP A 274 -5.38 1.08 25.17
C ASP A 274 -5.40 0.04 26.30
N PHE A 275 -4.42 -0.85 26.29
CA PHE A 275 -4.26 -1.91 27.27
C PHE A 275 -3.24 -1.52 28.33
N GLU A 276 -3.52 -1.86 29.58
CA GLU A 276 -2.53 -1.87 30.66
C GLU A 276 -2.40 -3.30 31.19
N THR A 277 -1.18 -3.70 31.53
CA THR A 277 -0.93 -4.89 32.34
C THR A 277 -1.51 -4.71 33.74
N ILE A 278 -1.76 -5.81 34.46
CA ILE A 278 -2.20 -5.74 35.86
C ILE A 278 -1.22 -4.92 36.72
N SER A 279 0.08 -5.00 36.46
CA SER A 279 1.09 -4.21 37.19
C SER A 279 0.98 -2.72 36.88
N GLU A 280 0.84 -2.34 35.61
CA GLU A 280 0.62 -0.94 35.22
C GLU A 280 -0.67 -0.39 35.84
N CYS A 281 -1.76 -1.16 35.80
CA CYS A 281 -3.06 -0.79 36.38
C CYS A 281 -2.96 -0.55 37.91
N LEU A 282 -2.18 -1.38 38.62
CA LEU A 282 -1.95 -1.22 40.06
C LEU A 282 -1.18 0.08 40.39
N ILE A 283 -0.26 0.49 39.52
CA ILE A 283 0.50 1.74 39.69
C ILE A 283 -0.37 2.93 39.29
N SER A 284 -1.03 2.87 38.13
CA SER A 284 -1.87 3.96 37.59
C SER A 284 -3.07 4.25 38.49
N SER A 285 -3.60 3.23 39.17
CA SER A 285 -4.70 3.36 40.14
C SER A 285 -4.23 3.75 41.56
N GLY A 286 -2.93 3.99 41.78
CA GLY A 286 -2.37 4.36 43.09
C GLY A 286 -2.51 3.26 44.16
N VAL A 287 -2.62 1.99 43.76
CA VAL A 287 -2.75 0.86 44.69
C VAL A 287 -1.41 0.49 45.32
N VAL A 288 -0.32 0.70 44.56
CA VAL A 288 1.06 0.48 44.99
C VAL A 288 1.98 1.55 44.40
N ASP A 289 3.01 1.93 45.15
CA ASP A 289 3.88 3.06 44.79
C ASP A 289 5.15 2.63 44.02
N THR A 290 5.42 1.33 43.89
CA THR A 290 6.65 0.82 43.28
C THR A 290 6.38 -0.27 42.24
N THR A 291 7.19 -0.28 41.18
CA THR A 291 7.15 -1.28 40.11
C THR A 291 7.37 -2.70 40.63
N ARG A 292 8.24 -2.86 41.64
CA ARG A 292 8.47 -4.15 42.29
C ARG A 292 7.19 -4.67 42.95
N ALA A 293 6.52 -3.85 43.77
CA ALA A 293 5.29 -4.27 44.45
C ALA A 293 4.16 -4.57 43.46
N ALA A 294 4.08 -3.80 42.37
CA ALA A 294 3.13 -4.02 41.28
C ALA A 294 3.36 -5.36 40.58
N ASN A 295 4.59 -5.63 40.15
CA ASN A 295 4.95 -6.88 39.47
C ASN A 295 4.77 -8.11 40.37
N THR A 296 5.14 -8.01 41.66
CA THR A 296 4.89 -9.10 42.61
C THR A 296 3.39 -9.36 42.74
N THR A 297 2.57 -8.32 42.89
CA THR A 297 1.11 -8.47 43.03
C THR A 297 0.45 -8.98 41.74
N ALA A 298 0.89 -8.51 40.57
CA ALA A 298 0.45 -9.01 39.26
C ALA A 298 0.77 -10.49 39.07
N MET A 299 1.94 -10.95 39.54
CA MET A 299 2.33 -12.35 39.49
C MET A 299 1.36 -13.26 40.25
N TYR A 300 0.80 -12.82 41.38
CA TYR A 300 -0.26 -13.58 42.08
C TYR A 300 -1.51 -13.75 41.20
N ALA A 301 -1.92 -12.70 40.48
CA ALA A 301 -3.06 -12.77 39.56
C ALA A 301 -2.78 -13.68 38.35
N ILE A 302 -1.56 -13.64 37.79
CA ILE A 302 -1.15 -14.53 36.69
C ILE A 302 -1.12 -15.99 37.15
N GLN A 303 -0.54 -16.26 38.32
CA GLN A 303 -0.51 -17.62 38.87
C GLN A 303 -1.92 -18.15 39.16
N TRP A 304 -2.80 -17.30 39.70
CA TRP A 304 -4.21 -17.61 39.87
C TRP A 304 -4.90 -17.93 38.53
N PHE A 305 -4.63 -17.13 37.49
CA PHE A 305 -5.13 -17.35 36.13
C PHE A 305 -4.65 -18.68 35.54
N CYS A 306 -3.40 -19.06 35.78
CA CYS A 306 -2.85 -20.38 35.39
C CYS A 306 -3.39 -21.54 36.25
N GLY A 307 -4.34 -21.30 37.15
CA GLY A 307 -5.01 -22.34 37.95
C GLY A 307 -4.39 -22.62 39.32
N ARG A 308 -3.41 -21.81 39.77
CA ARG A 308 -2.82 -21.95 41.11
C ARG A 308 -3.83 -21.53 42.18
N SER A 309 -4.03 -22.39 43.18
CA SER A 309 -4.75 -22.04 44.40
C SER A 309 -3.81 -21.46 45.46
N PHE A 310 -4.33 -20.55 46.28
CA PHE A 310 -3.56 -19.90 47.35
C PHE A 310 -4.17 -20.20 48.71
N ASP A 311 -3.31 -20.40 49.71
CA ASP A 311 -3.71 -20.46 51.11
C ASP A 311 -4.03 -19.05 51.62
N LEU A 312 -5.31 -18.78 51.88
CA LEU A 312 -5.82 -17.47 52.28
C LEU A 312 -5.42 -17.07 53.70
N ASN A 313 -4.92 -18.00 54.51
CA ASN A 313 -4.43 -17.71 55.86
C ASN A 313 -3.03 -17.08 55.85
N LYS A 314 -2.29 -17.18 54.74
CA LYS A 314 -0.96 -16.57 54.62
C LYS A 314 -1.06 -15.05 54.52
N ASN A 315 -0.35 -14.35 55.40
CA ASN A 315 -0.33 -12.88 55.43
C ASN A 315 -0.02 -12.24 54.07
N GLN A 316 0.97 -12.77 53.33
CA GLN A 316 1.33 -12.24 52.01
C GLN A 316 0.19 -12.40 50.98
N VAL A 317 -0.48 -13.56 50.98
CA VAL A 317 -1.64 -13.81 50.10
C VAL A 317 -2.76 -12.82 50.42
N ARG A 318 -3.02 -12.56 51.70
CA ARG A 318 -4.02 -11.58 52.13
C ARG A 318 -3.69 -10.16 51.68
N ILE A 319 -2.42 -9.75 51.75
CA ILE A 319 -1.94 -8.43 51.28
C ILE A 319 -2.13 -8.29 49.77
N HIS A 320 -1.65 -9.25 48.98
CA HIS A 320 -1.74 -9.18 47.52
C HIS A 320 -3.19 -9.31 47.03
N ARG A 321 -4.00 -10.17 47.66
CA ARG A 321 -5.44 -10.23 47.39
C ARG A 321 -6.13 -8.89 47.66
N ALA A 322 -5.82 -8.22 48.78
CA ALA A 322 -6.41 -6.92 49.09
C ALA A 322 -6.07 -5.85 48.04
N ARG A 323 -4.83 -5.85 47.52
CA ARG A 323 -4.41 -4.97 46.41
C ARG A 323 -5.14 -5.31 45.11
N LEU A 324 -5.20 -6.58 44.73
CA LEU A 324 -5.88 -7.05 43.53
C LEU A 324 -7.39 -6.75 43.53
N ARG A 325 -8.05 -6.81 44.70
CA ARG A 325 -9.48 -6.47 44.82
C ARG A 325 -9.77 -5.01 44.50
N LYS A 326 -8.81 -4.09 44.71
CA LYS A 326 -8.97 -2.67 44.34
C LYS A 326 -9.08 -2.46 42.83
N ILE A 327 -8.59 -3.40 42.02
CA ILE A 327 -8.70 -3.42 40.56
C ILE A 327 -9.66 -4.52 40.06
N GLY A 328 -10.55 -5.02 40.93
CA GLY A 328 -11.61 -5.96 40.56
C GLY A 328 -11.20 -7.43 40.46
N ILE A 329 -10.00 -7.81 40.90
CA ILE A 329 -9.51 -9.21 40.83
C ILE A 329 -9.56 -9.84 42.22
N ASP A 330 -10.28 -10.96 42.37
CA ASP A 330 -10.32 -11.73 43.61
C ASP A 330 -9.77 -13.16 43.45
N ILE A 331 -8.51 -13.34 43.84
CA ILE A 331 -7.79 -14.62 43.77
C ILE A 331 -8.27 -15.70 44.76
N ALA A 332 -9.24 -15.39 45.63
CA ALA A 332 -9.90 -16.39 46.46
C ALA A 332 -10.99 -17.17 45.72
N GLN A 333 -11.52 -16.60 44.62
CA GLN A 333 -12.53 -17.25 43.80
C GLN A 333 -11.88 -18.20 42.78
N LYS A 334 -12.65 -19.12 42.23
CA LYS A 334 -12.18 -19.92 41.09
C LYS A 334 -12.03 -19.01 39.86
N CYS A 335 -10.86 -19.02 39.23
CA CYS A 335 -10.65 -18.26 38.01
C CYS A 335 -11.55 -18.76 36.88
N ASN A 336 -12.37 -17.86 36.32
CA ASN A 336 -13.10 -18.14 35.10
C ASN A 336 -12.28 -17.67 33.90
N ILE A 337 -11.51 -18.59 33.32
CA ILE A 337 -10.58 -18.35 32.20
C ILE A 337 -11.33 -17.81 30.96
N SER A 338 -12.62 -18.15 30.78
CA SER A 338 -13.42 -17.64 29.66
C SER A 338 -13.79 -16.15 29.76
N LYS A 339 -13.64 -15.54 30.94
CA LYS A 339 -14.02 -14.14 31.21
C LYS A 339 -12.87 -13.28 31.71
N PHE A 340 -11.85 -13.88 32.31
CA PHE A 340 -10.72 -13.15 32.86
C PHE A 340 -9.60 -12.98 31.82
N SER A 341 -9.12 -11.75 31.66
CA SER A 341 -7.93 -11.42 30.89
C SER A 341 -6.85 -10.87 31.84
N PRO A 342 -5.58 -11.28 31.70
CA PRO A 342 -4.48 -10.71 32.47
C PRO A 342 -4.09 -9.28 32.04
N VAL A 343 -4.87 -8.70 31.12
CA VAL A 343 -4.70 -7.35 30.58
C VAL A 343 -5.99 -6.57 30.84
N VAL A 344 -5.85 -5.35 31.36
CA VAL A 344 -6.96 -4.45 31.69
C VAL A 344 -7.14 -3.47 30.53
N VAL A 345 -8.38 -3.35 30.04
CA VAL A 345 -8.72 -2.33 29.04
C VAL A 345 -8.87 -0.99 29.76
N LYS A 346 -7.95 -0.06 29.49
CA LYS A 346 -7.95 1.28 30.08
C LYS A 346 -8.94 2.19 29.39
N GLN A 347 -8.93 2.17 28.07
CA GLN A 347 -9.81 2.98 27.24
C GLN A 347 -10.09 2.25 25.94
N THR A 348 -11.36 2.21 25.56
CA THR A 348 -11.78 1.83 24.21
C THR A 348 -12.17 3.10 23.48
N ARG A 349 -11.48 3.41 22.38
CA ARG A 349 -11.82 4.54 21.52
C ARG A 349 -12.21 4.03 20.13
N GLU A 350 -13.35 4.48 19.66
CA GLU A 350 -13.78 4.21 18.28
C GLU A 350 -12.89 5.02 17.33
N ILE A 351 -12.28 4.35 16.36
CA ILE A 351 -11.44 5.01 15.37
C ILE A 351 -12.35 5.71 14.35
N LYS A 352 -12.37 7.04 14.38
CA LYS A 352 -13.11 7.84 13.41
C LYS A 352 -12.32 7.95 12.11
N VAL A 353 -12.84 7.30 11.07
CA VAL A 353 -12.27 7.35 9.73
C VAL A 353 -12.83 8.57 8.98
N SER A 354 -11.96 9.33 8.36
CA SER A 354 -12.32 10.50 7.54
C SER A 354 -11.52 10.55 6.23
N GLU A 355 -11.97 11.37 5.30
CA GLU A 355 -11.24 11.63 4.06
C GLU A 355 -9.94 12.40 4.34
N CYS A 356 -8.88 12.07 3.60
CA CYS A 356 -7.61 12.78 3.70
C CYS A 356 -7.67 14.10 2.94
N ILE A 357 -7.53 15.23 3.65
CA ILE A 357 -7.54 16.58 3.07
C ILE A 357 -6.16 16.89 2.49
N ILE A 358 -6.10 17.69 1.42
CA ILE A 358 -4.81 18.14 0.87
C ILE A 358 -4.39 19.42 1.60
N PRO A 359 -3.23 19.48 2.28
CA PRO A 359 -2.78 20.69 2.95
C PRO A 359 -2.40 21.77 1.92
N GLN A 360 -2.59 23.05 2.28
CA GLN A 360 -2.39 24.18 1.37
C GLN A 360 -0.96 24.29 0.83
N TRP A 361 0.03 23.92 1.64
CA TRP A 361 1.45 23.94 1.27
C TRP A 361 1.87 22.77 0.37
N TYR A 362 0.98 21.79 0.12
CA TYR A 362 1.32 20.57 -0.63
C TYR A 362 1.58 20.86 -2.12
N ILE A 363 2.70 20.36 -2.64
CA ILE A 363 3.06 20.49 -4.05
C ILE A 363 2.29 19.45 -4.85
N LYS A 364 1.21 19.86 -5.55
CA LYS A 364 0.35 18.97 -6.35
C LYS A 364 1.07 18.43 -7.60
N PRO A 365 0.66 17.26 -8.13
CA PRO A 365 1.19 16.76 -9.39
C PRO A 365 0.81 17.69 -10.54
N SER A 366 1.79 18.04 -11.38
CA SER A 366 1.54 18.73 -12.65
C SER A 366 1.69 17.77 -13.81
N HIS A 367 0.72 17.81 -14.74
CA HIS A 367 0.71 17.04 -15.99
C HIS A 367 0.89 17.95 -17.22
N LEU A 368 0.94 19.27 -17.01
CA LEU A 368 1.19 20.28 -18.03
C LEU A 368 2.46 21.02 -17.60
N ARG A 369 3.50 20.99 -18.44
CA ARG A 369 4.54 22.02 -18.36
C ARG A 369 4.08 23.16 -19.26
N VAL A 370 4.08 24.39 -18.73
CA VAL A 370 4.06 25.58 -19.58
C VAL A 370 5.38 25.51 -20.38
N ALA A 371 5.26 25.51 -21.71
CA ALA A 371 6.39 25.52 -22.62
C ALA A 371 7.23 26.79 -22.45
#